data_AF-A0AAE3T1V4-F1
#
_entry.id   AF-A0AAE3T1V4-F1
#
_cell.length_a   1.000
_cell.length_b   1.000
_cell.length_c   1.000
_cell.angle_alpha   90.00
_cell.angle_beta   90.00
_cell.angle_gamma   90.00
#
_symmetry.space_group_name_H-M   'P 1'
#
loop_
_entity.id
_entity.type
_entity.pdbx_description
1 polymer ?
#
loop_
_entity_poly.entity_id
_entity_poly.type
_entity_poly.pdbx_seq_one_letter_code
_entity_poly.pdbx_strand_id
1 'polypeptide(L)'
;MSALSSSFALSDIEAEIRRLTREREALQEQRQKLRVEELKTLADAYARKLQAAGFSVAEGLAALRPYASVRLQAAPDAGAAPAASAAPAAPAPAAASPAASAQPPQRAALSLGLDALHNRAAQVLGDDAHRWLRRAHSLLGGQTPLQLASTPQGLERVHALLAAYARGA
;
A
#
# COMPACT_ATOMS: atom_id res chain seq x y z
N MET A 1 -24.55 49.28 0.46
CA MET A 1 -24.92 48.39 1.58
C MET A 1 -24.60 46.93 1.20
N SER A 2 -23.32 46.53 1.17
CA SER A 2 -22.90 45.23 0.62
C SER A 2 -22.15 44.32 1.60
N ALA A 3 -22.15 44.64 2.91
CA ALA A 3 -21.42 43.87 3.92
C ALA A 3 -22.18 42.64 4.46
N LEU A 4 -23.48 42.52 4.20
CA LEU A 4 -24.34 41.48 4.81
C LEU A 4 -24.35 40.16 4.02
N SER A 5 -24.03 40.14 2.72
CA SER A 5 -24.03 38.89 1.92
C SER A 5 -22.78 38.02 2.11
N SER A 6 -21.62 38.59 2.47
CA SER A 6 -20.41 37.79 2.71
C SER A 6 -20.42 37.09 4.07
N SER A 7 -21.15 37.62 5.06
CA SER A 7 -21.17 37.05 6.41
C SER A 7 -22.00 35.76 6.52
N PHE A 8 -23.07 35.62 5.72
CA PHE A 8 -23.86 34.38 5.65
C PHE A 8 -23.09 33.24 4.97
N ALA A 9 -22.44 33.52 3.84
CA ALA A 9 -21.62 32.53 3.14
C ALA A 9 -20.45 32.02 4.00
N LEU A 10 -19.82 32.90 4.79
CA LEU A 10 -18.78 32.50 5.73
C LEU A 10 -19.32 31.63 6.87
N SER A 11 -20.46 32.00 7.48
CA SER A 11 -21.06 31.22 8.56
C SER A 11 -21.55 29.83 8.12
N ASP A 12 -22.03 29.70 6.89
CA ASP A 12 -22.43 28.41 6.30
C ASP A 12 -21.21 27.51 6.09
N ILE A 13 -20.10 28.09 5.61
CA ILE A 13 -18.82 27.39 5.48
C ILE A 13 -18.29 26.94 6.85
N GLU A 14 -18.35 27.80 7.88
CA GLU A 14 -17.94 27.45 9.24
C GLU A 14 -18.82 26.35 9.88
N ALA A 15 -20.12 26.34 9.57
CA ALA A 15 -21.03 25.28 10.00
C ALA A 15 -20.68 23.95 9.34
N GLU A 16 -20.40 23.96 8.03
CA GLU A 16 -20.03 22.77 7.27
C GLU A 16 -18.66 22.23 7.70
N ILE A 17 -17.67 23.11 7.95
CA ILE A 17 -16.37 22.69 8.50
C ILE A 17 -16.57 21.98 9.84
N ARG A 18 -17.37 22.55 10.75
CA ARG A 18 -17.64 21.93 12.06
C ARG A 18 -18.33 20.58 11.92
N ARG A 19 -19.26 20.45 10.98
CA ARG A 19 -19.93 19.17 10.68
C ARG A 19 -18.93 18.14 10.19
N LEU A 20 -18.15 18.48 9.16
CA LEU A 20 -17.16 17.59 8.57
C LEU A 20 -16.09 17.17 9.58
N THR A 21 -15.65 18.07 10.47
CA THR A 21 -14.70 17.73 11.54
C THR A 21 -15.28 16.68 12.48
N ARG A 22 -16.53 16.84 12.93
CA ARG A 22 -17.19 15.85 13.80
C ARG A 22 -17.37 14.50 13.10
N GLU A 23 -17.75 14.52 11.81
CA GLU A 23 -17.89 13.30 11.03
C GLU A 23 -16.54 12.58 10.87
N ARG A 24 -15.45 13.32 10.63
CA ARG A 24 -14.10 12.74 10.58
C ARG A 24 -13.67 12.15 11.91
N GLU A 25 -13.90 12.86 13.02
CA GLU A 25 -13.59 12.37 14.37
C GLU A 25 -14.35 11.08 14.68
N ALA A 26 -15.66 11.05 14.42
CA ALA A 26 -16.48 9.86 14.62
C ALA A 26 -16.00 8.66 13.79
N LEU A 27 -15.65 8.89 12.52
CA LEU A 27 -15.09 7.84 11.65
C LEU A 27 -13.73 7.37 12.14
N GLN A 28 -12.87 8.27 12.61
CA GLN A 28 -11.57 7.91 13.17
C GLN A 28 -11.72 7.04 14.43
N GLU A 29 -12.65 7.39 15.32
CA GLU A 29 -12.96 6.58 16.50
C GLU A 29 -13.46 5.19 16.12
N GLN A 30 -14.36 5.10 15.14
CA GLN A 30 -14.86 3.80 14.66
C GLN A 30 -13.72 2.95 14.08
N ARG A 31 -12.85 3.53 13.26
CA ARG A 31 -11.68 2.83 12.71
C ARG A 31 -10.73 2.35 13.82
N GLN A 32 -10.49 3.19 14.82
CA GLN A 32 -9.64 2.80 15.95
C GLN A 32 -10.24 1.64 16.75
N LYS A 33 -11.56 1.68 17.02
CA LYS A 33 -12.26 0.59 17.70
C LYS A 33 -12.13 -0.73 16.94
N LEU A 34 -12.40 -0.72 15.64
CA LEU A 34 -12.27 -1.92 14.79
C LEU A 34 -10.84 -2.44 14.75
N ARG A 35 -9.86 -1.53 14.62
CA ARG A 35 -8.44 -1.88 14.59
C ARG A 35 -7.97 -2.55 15.88
N VAL A 36 -8.47 -2.12 17.04
CA VAL A 36 -8.13 -2.75 18.33
C VAL A 36 -8.69 -4.17 18.42
N GLU A 37 -9.93 -4.39 18.00
CA GLU A 37 -10.55 -5.72 18.00
C GLU A 37 -9.88 -6.68 17.00
N GLU A 38 -9.52 -6.19 15.81
CA GLU A 38 -8.74 -6.97 14.84
C GLU A 38 -7.35 -7.33 15.39
N LEU A 39 -6.67 -6.38 16.03
CA LEU A 39 -5.35 -6.62 16.62
C LEU A 39 -5.42 -7.66 17.75
N LYS A 40 -6.46 -7.64 18.59
CA LYS A 40 -6.69 -8.69 19.61
C LYS A 40 -6.84 -10.07 18.94
N THR A 41 -7.67 -10.16 17.91
CA THR A 41 -7.91 -11.41 17.18
C THR A 41 -6.62 -11.97 16.57
N LEU A 42 -5.80 -11.10 15.97
CA LEU A 42 -4.51 -11.47 15.39
C LEU A 42 -3.50 -11.89 16.46
N ALA A 43 -3.46 -11.18 17.60
CA ALA A 43 -2.59 -11.51 18.72
C ALA A 43 -2.95 -12.90 19.31
N ASP A 44 -4.23 -13.20 19.48
CA ASP A 44 -4.69 -14.51 19.95
C ASP A 44 -4.32 -15.62 18.97
N ALA A 45 -4.53 -15.40 17.67
CA ALA A 45 -4.14 -16.36 16.63
C ALA A 45 -2.63 -16.59 16.61
N TYR A 46 -1.82 -15.55 16.82
CA TYR A 46 -0.37 -15.66 16.91
C TYR A 46 0.07 -16.45 18.16
N ALA A 47 -0.53 -16.16 19.32
CA ALA A 47 -0.25 -16.89 20.56
C ALA A 47 -0.55 -18.39 20.41
N ARG A 48 -1.70 -18.74 19.81
CA ARG A 48 -2.06 -20.14 19.54
C ARG A 48 -1.06 -20.84 18.62
N LYS A 49 -0.53 -20.15 17.61
CA LYS A 49 0.50 -20.71 16.71
C LYS A 49 1.82 -20.96 17.42
N LEU A 50 2.26 -20.03 18.27
CA LEU A 50 3.47 -20.23 19.08
C LEU A 50 3.30 -21.44 20.01
N GLN A 51 2.17 -21.52 20.71
CA GLN A 51 1.88 -22.63 21.62
C GLN A 51 1.81 -23.97 20.86
N ALA A 52 1.17 -24.01 19.69
CA ALA A 52 1.12 -25.22 18.85
C ALA A 52 2.51 -25.68 18.38
N ALA A 53 3.46 -24.76 18.24
CA ALA A 53 4.85 -25.04 17.93
C ALA A 53 5.72 -25.30 19.19
N GLY A 54 5.14 -25.28 20.39
CA GLY A 54 5.83 -25.53 21.66
C GLY A 54 6.57 -24.32 22.25
N PHE A 55 6.36 -23.12 21.70
CA PHE A 55 6.98 -21.89 22.19
C PHE A 55 6.03 -21.06 23.06
N SER A 56 6.60 -20.36 24.03
CA SER A 56 5.88 -19.33 24.79
C SER A 56 5.77 -18.02 24.00
N VAL A 57 4.78 -17.19 24.37
CA VAL A 57 4.63 -15.84 23.78
C VAL A 57 5.86 -14.97 24.04
N ALA A 58 6.49 -15.11 25.22
CA ALA A 58 7.68 -14.36 25.58
C ALA A 58 8.88 -14.69 24.67
N GLU A 59 9.09 -15.97 24.35
CA GLU A 59 10.13 -16.42 23.42
C GLU A 59 9.86 -15.93 21.99
N GLY A 60 8.61 -16.00 21.53
CA GLY A 60 8.21 -15.45 20.24
C GLY A 60 8.49 -13.96 20.12
N LEU A 61 8.15 -13.18 21.16
CA LEU A 61 8.46 -11.74 21.20
C LEU A 61 9.96 -11.46 21.24
N ALA A 62 10.74 -12.26 22.00
CA ALA A 62 12.19 -12.14 22.01
C ALA A 62 12.78 -12.40 20.62
N ALA A 63 12.27 -13.39 19.89
CA ALA A 63 12.67 -13.71 18.52
C ALA A 63 12.27 -12.61 17.51
N LEU A 64 11.21 -11.84 17.80
CA LEU A 64 10.77 -10.72 16.95
C LEU A 64 11.55 -9.42 17.16
N ARG A 65 12.31 -9.27 18.25
CA ARG A 65 13.07 -8.04 18.56
C ARG A 65 13.97 -7.54 17.42
N PRO A 66 14.74 -8.39 16.70
CA PRO A 66 15.55 -7.93 15.57
C PRO A 66 14.73 -7.32 14.42
N TYR A 67 13.44 -7.65 14.33
CA TYR A 67 12.54 -7.17 13.30
C TYR A 67 11.73 -5.94 13.73
N ALA A 68 11.79 -5.53 15.00
CA ALA A 68 11.05 -4.36 15.50
C ALA A 68 11.49 -3.04 14.86
N SER A 69 12.76 -2.95 14.44
CA SER A 69 13.32 -1.81 13.71
C SER A 69 13.02 -1.81 12.21
N VAL A 70 12.56 -2.94 11.66
CA VAL A 70 12.02 -2.98 10.31
C VAL A 70 10.68 -2.28 10.38
N ARG A 71 10.61 -1.02 9.93
CA ARG A 71 9.34 -0.35 9.63
C ARG A 71 8.65 -1.16 8.53
N LEU A 72 7.93 -2.20 8.94
CA LEU A 72 6.85 -2.79 8.18
C LEU A 72 5.91 -1.63 7.90
N GLN A 73 5.86 -1.23 6.63
CA GLN A 73 5.19 -0.02 6.16
C GLN A 73 3.85 0.10 6.87
N ALA A 74 3.69 1.13 7.70
CA ALA A 74 2.39 1.52 8.22
C ALA A 74 1.57 1.92 7.00
N ALA A 75 0.82 0.96 6.46
CA ALA A 75 -0.12 1.21 5.39
C ALA A 75 -1.15 2.22 5.92
N PRO A 76 -1.40 3.32 5.22
CA PRO A 76 -2.58 4.11 5.47
C PRO A 76 -3.79 3.29 5.01
N ASP A 77 -4.41 2.58 5.95
CA ASP A 77 -5.85 2.62 6.11
C ASP A 77 -6.69 2.42 4.83
N ALA A 78 -6.52 1.28 4.15
CA ALA A 78 -7.40 0.84 3.06
C ALA A 78 -7.71 -0.66 3.16
N GLY A 79 -8.98 -0.97 3.45
CA GLY A 79 -9.77 -2.11 2.97
C GLY A 79 -9.17 -3.52 3.04
N ALA A 80 -9.71 -4.33 3.94
CA ALA A 80 -9.46 -5.75 4.10
C ALA A 80 -9.57 -6.60 2.81
N ALA A 81 -8.63 -7.55 2.67
CA ALA A 81 -8.88 -8.89 2.17
C ALA A 81 -7.94 -9.89 2.89
N PRO A 82 -8.41 -11.11 3.23
CA PRO A 82 -7.79 -11.95 4.25
C PRO A 82 -6.64 -12.80 3.69
N ALA A 83 -5.45 -12.70 4.29
CA ALA A 83 -4.33 -13.61 4.02
C ALA A 83 -4.35 -14.77 5.03
N ALA A 84 -4.76 -15.93 4.57
CA ALA A 84 -4.62 -17.20 5.25
C ALA A 84 -3.14 -17.46 5.63
N SER A 85 -2.93 -18.03 6.81
CA SER A 85 -1.62 -18.38 7.35
C SER A 85 -1.22 -19.82 7.05
N ALA A 86 0.02 -20.04 6.62
CA ALA A 86 0.89 -21.19 6.94
C ALA A 86 2.30 -20.91 6.36
N ALA A 87 3.28 -20.46 7.16
CA ALA A 87 4.27 -21.22 7.96
C ALA A 87 5.55 -21.61 7.16
N PRO A 88 6.76 -21.59 7.80
CA PRO A 88 8.06 -21.60 7.11
C PRO A 88 8.67 -23.02 6.94
N ALA A 89 9.68 -23.07 6.06
CA ALA A 89 10.29 -24.23 5.42
C ALA A 89 11.16 -25.17 6.30
N ALA A 90 11.25 -26.43 5.86
CA ALA A 90 12.37 -27.35 6.09
C ALA A 90 12.86 -27.90 4.71
N PRO A 91 14.09 -28.43 4.61
CA PRO A 91 15.02 -28.14 3.50
C PRO A 91 14.85 -29.02 2.25
N ALA A 92 15.37 -28.49 1.13
CA ALA A 92 15.33 -29.06 -0.21
C ALA A 92 16.05 -30.42 -0.34
N PRO A 93 15.57 -31.28 -1.25
CA PRO A 93 16.42 -32.01 -2.15
C PRO A 93 16.41 -31.36 -3.55
N ALA A 94 17.55 -31.49 -4.21
CA ALA A 94 17.88 -30.92 -5.49
C ALA A 94 17.01 -31.42 -6.65
N ALA A 95 17.08 -30.63 -7.73
CA ALA A 95 16.77 -30.98 -9.12
C ALA A 95 15.30 -31.27 -9.47
N ALA A 96 14.64 -30.25 -10.03
CA ALA A 96 14.21 -30.26 -11.42
C ALA A 96 13.40 -28.98 -11.69
N SER A 97 13.81 -28.19 -12.68
CA SER A 97 12.85 -27.34 -13.38
C SER A 97 11.72 -28.20 -13.93
N PRO A 98 10.49 -27.67 -13.95
CA PRO A 98 9.78 -27.65 -15.21
C PRO A 98 9.43 -26.22 -15.56
N ALA A 99 9.95 -25.81 -16.71
CA ALA A 99 9.38 -24.72 -17.47
C ALA A 99 7.94 -25.06 -17.86
N ALA A 100 7.16 -24.00 -18.04
CA ALA A 100 5.99 -23.94 -18.91
C ALA A 100 4.79 -24.83 -18.54
N SER A 101 3.81 -24.26 -17.82
CA SER A 101 2.37 -24.39 -18.13
C SER A 101 1.49 -23.64 -17.12
N ALA A 102 1.64 -22.32 -16.99
CA ALA A 102 0.62 -21.41 -16.44
C ALA A 102 1.10 -19.96 -16.52
N GLN A 103 0.68 -19.19 -17.54
CA GLN A 103 0.27 -17.76 -17.45
C GLN A 103 0.20 -17.06 -18.83
N PRO A 104 -0.88 -17.29 -19.59
CA PRO A 104 -1.34 -16.32 -20.58
C PRO A 104 -2.00 -15.05 -19.99
N PRO A 105 -2.87 -15.08 -18.94
CA PRO A 105 -3.62 -13.88 -18.56
C PRO A 105 -2.79 -12.85 -17.79
N GLN A 106 -1.87 -13.27 -16.90
CA GLN A 106 -1.07 -12.32 -16.12
C GLN A 106 0.03 -11.64 -16.93
N ARG A 107 0.61 -12.30 -17.93
CA ARG A 107 1.52 -11.65 -18.87
C ARG A 107 0.81 -10.61 -19.72
N ALA A 108 -0.39 -10.93 -20.22
CA ALA A 108 -1.21 -9.98 -20.98
C ALA A 108 -1.67 -8.79 -20.11
N ALA A 109 -2.08 -9.04 -18.85
CA ALA A 109 -2.47 -7.98 -17.92
C ALA A 109 -1.31 -7.05 -17.56
N LEU A 110 -0.09 -7.58 -17.40
CA LEU A 110 1.12 -6.78 -17.17
C LEU A 110 1.48 -5.95 -18.41
N SER A 111 1.37 -6.50 -19.61
CA SER A 111 1.59 -5.75 -20.86
C SER A 111 0.60 -4.59 -20.98
N LEU A 112 -0.69 -4.85 -20.76
CA LEU A 112 -1.74 -3.83 -20.82
C LEU A 112 -1.55 -2.73 -19.75
N GLY A 113 -1.08 -3.12 -18.57
CA GLY A 113 -0.68 -2.20 -17.51
C GLY A 113 0.53 -1.35 -17.90
N LEU A 114 1.54 -1.93 -18.55
CA LEU A 114 2.70 -1.20 -19.05
C LEU A 114 2.31 -0.18 -20.14
N ASP A 115 1.40 -0.54 -21.04
CA ASP A 115 0.90 0.37 -22.07
C ASP A 115 0.15 1.55 -21.44
N ALA A 116 -0.70 1.28 -20.45
CA ALA A 116 -1.39 2.31 -19.67
C ALA A 116 -0.42 3.22 -18.91
N LEU A 117 0.67 2.67 -18.38
CA LEU A 117 1.74 3.42 -17.72
C LEU A 117 2.45 4.37 -18.69
N HIS A 118 2.80 3.90 -19.90
CA HIS A 118 3.45 4.75 -20.92
C HIS A 118 2.54 5.90 -21.35
N ASN A 119 1.25 5.62 -21.58
CA ASN A 119 0.27 6.64 -21.96
C ASN A 119 0.08 7.68 -20.83
N ARG A 120 0.01 7.22 -19.58
CA ARG A 120 -0.08 8.11 -18.41
C ARG A 120 1.18 8.96 -18.23
N ALA A 121 2.36 8.37 -18.42
CA ALA A 121 3.62 9.11 -18.35
C ALA A 121 3.70 10.18 -19.45
N ALA A 122 3.29 9.85 -20.68
CA ALA A 122 3.23 10.81 -21.79
C ALA A 122 2.25 11.98 -21.51
N GLN A 123 1.11 11.71 -20.87
CA GLN A 123 0.16 12.77 -20.48
C GLN A 123 0.70 13.71 -19.40
N VAL A 124 1.52 13.21 -18.47
CA VAL A 124 2.01 14.00 -17.33
C VAL A 124 3.34 14.70 -17.63
N LEU A 125 4.23 14.04 -18.36
CA LEU A 125 5.62 14.47 -18.59
C LEU A 125 5.90 14.86 -20.05
N GLY A 126 4.94 14.67 -20.97
CA GLY A 126 5.12 14.96 -22.39
C GLY A 126 6.25 14.14 -23.03
N ASP A 127 7.10 14.80 -23.81
CA ASP A 127 8.21 14.18 -24.54
C ASP A 127 9.30 13.57 -23.62
N ASP A 128 9.39 14.04 -22.37
CA ASP A 128 10.36 13.51 -21.39
C ASP A 128 9.92 12.19 -20.74
N ALA A 129 8.70 11.71 -20.99
CA ALA A 129 8.15 10.50 -20.40
C ALA A 129 9.05 9.27 -20.61
N HIS A 130 9.55 9.07 -21.83
CA HIS A 130 10.39 7.92 -22.15
C HIS A 130 11.76 7.99 -21.46
N ARG A 131 12.31 9.20 -21.29
CA ARG A 131 13.57 9.41 -20.58
C ARG A 131 13.41 9.22 -19.08
N TRP A 132 12.30 9.68 -18.52
CA TRP A 132 11.97 9.52 -17.11
C TRP A 132 11.76 8.04 -16.73
N LEU A 133 11.04 7.28 -17.56
CA LEU A 133 10.78 5.85 -17.33
C LEU A 133 12.05 4.98 -17.33
N ARG A 134 13.09 5.38 -18.05
CA ARG A 134 14.38 4.68 -18.14
C ARG A 134 15.44 5.21 -17.18
N ARG A 135 15.18 6.30 -16.48
CA ARG A 135 16.13 6.91 -15.55
C ARG A 135 15.98 6.28 -14.17
N ALA A 136 17.10 5.88 -13.58
CA ALA A 136 17.16 5.45 -12.20
C ALA A 136 16.70 6.59 -11.28
N HIS A 137 15.68 6.34 -10.46
CA HIS A 137 15.13 7.34 -9.56
C HIS A 137 15.52 7.01 -8.11
N SER A 138 16.05 7.98 -7.38
CA SER A 138 16.45 7.81 -5.97
C SER A 138 15.27 7.43 -5.07
N LEU A 139 14.10 8.05 -5.30
CA LEU A 139 12.83 7.70 -4.65
C LEU A 139 12.35 6.26 -4.90
N LEU A 140 12.87 5.59 -5.92
CA LEU A 140 12.59 4.17 -6.23
C LEU A 140 13.75 3.25 -5.81
N GLY A 141 14.65 3.73 -4.94
CA GLY A 141 15.82 2.98 -4.47
C GLY A 141 16.88 2.79 -5.56
N GLY A 142 16.96 3.71 -6.54
CA GLY A 142 17.88 3.60 -7.67
C GLY A 142 17.39 2.73 -8.82
N GLN A 143 16.17 2.18 -8.73
CA GLN A 143 15.56 1.44 -9.82
C GLN A 143 14.88 2.38 -10.82
N THR A 144 14.69 1.88 -12.05
CA THR A 144 13.92 2.60 -13.07
C THR A 144 12.42 2.33 -12.89
N PRO A 145 11.55 3.31 -13.19
CA PRO A 145 10.11 3.09 -13.22
C PRO A 145 9.68 1.88 -14.06
N LEU A 146 10.35 1.65 -15.20
CA LEU A 146 10.09 0.50 -16.08
C LEU A 146 10.43 -0.83 -15.40
N GLN A 147 11.54 -0.89 -14.67
CA GLN A 147 11.97 -2.07 -13.93
C GLN A 147 11.03 -2.37 -12.76
N LEU A 148 10.56 -1.34 -12.06
CA LEU A 148 9.61 -1.52 -10.97
C LEU A 148 8.23 -1.96 -11.48
N ALA A 149 7.79 -1.44 -12.63
CA ALA A 149 6.53 -1.79 -13.29
C ALA A 149 6.46 -3.24 -13.82
N SER A 150 7.58 -3.98 -13.80
CA SER A 150 7.59 -5.42 -14.08
C SER A 150 6.85 -6.26 -13.01
N THR A 151 6.53 -5.65 -11.87
CA THR A 151 5.71 -6.24 -10.81
C THR A 151 4.39 -5.48 -10.65
N PRO A 152 3.27 -6.16 -10.32
CA PRO A 152 1.97 -5.50 -10.14
C PRO A 152 2.00 -4.38 -9.09
N GLN A 153 2.64 -4.64 -7.94
CA GLN A 153 2.78 -3.65 -6.86
C GLN A 153 3.70 -2.49 -7.25
N GLY A 154 4.75 -2.76 -8.03
CA GLY A 154 5.67 -1.74 -8.50
C GLY A 154 5.03 -0.81 -9.53
N LEU A 155 4.15 -1.35 -10.38
CA LEU A 155 3.36 -0.56 -11.33
C LEU A 155 2.47 0.44 -10.60
N GLU A 156 1.73 0.02 -9.57
CA GLU A 156 0.91 0.92 -8.76
C GLU A 156 1.72 2.05 -8.11
N ARG A 157 2.92 1.75 -7.60
CA ARG A 157 3.82 2.76 -7.02
C ARG A 157 4.27 3.80 -8.05
N VAL A 158 4.59 3.37 -9.28
CA VAL A 158 4.95 4.30 -10.36
C VAL A 158 3.73 5.14 -10.79
N HIS A 159 2.53 4.55 -10.85
CA HIS A 159 1.29 5.28 -11.11
C HIS A 159 1.01 6.33 -10.03
N ALA A 160 1.21 6.00 -8.76
CA ALA A 160 1.07 6.96 -7.66
C ALA A 160 2.09 8.11 -7.77
N LEU A 161 3.32 7.80 -8.18
CA LEU A 161 4.37 8.81 -8.40
C LEU A 161 4.01 9.75 -9.56
N LEU A 162 3.56 9.22 -10.70
CA LEU A 162 3.07 10.03 -11.82
C LEU A 162 1.83 10.86 -11.45
N ALA A 163 0.95 10.32 -10.61
CA ALA A 163 -0.21 11.06 -10.10
C ALA A 163 0.16 12.17 -9.11
N ALA A 164 1.32 12.07 -8.44
CA ALA A 164 1.86 13.15 -7.62
C ALA A 164 2.45 14.26 -8.52
N TYR A 165 3.23 13.90 -9.54
CA TYR A 165 3.74 14.86 -10.54
C TYR A 165 2.63 15.62 -11.25
N ALA A 166 1.55 14.94 -11.64
CA ALA A 166 0.40 15.56 -12.29
C ALA A 166 -0.35 16.57 -11.40
N ARG A 167 -0.24 16.44 -10.08
CA ARG A 167 -0.91 17.32 -9.10
C ARG A 167 -0.09 18.54 -8.71
N GLY A 168 1.13 18.67 -9.24
CA GLY A 168 2.07 19.73 -8.88
C GLY A 168 2.83 19.37 -7.60
N ALA A 169 4.12 19.08 -7.78
CA ALA A 169 5.10 19.23 -6.71
C ALA A 169 5.51 20.70 -6.60
#